data_AF-A0A8K0UQ71-F1
#
_entry.id   AF-A0A8K0UQ71-F1
#
_cell.length_a   1.000
_cell.length_b   1.000
_cell.length_c   1.000
_cell.angle_alpha   90.00
_cell.angle_beta   90.00
_cell.angle_gamma   90.00
#
_symmetry.space_group_name_H-M   'P 1'
#
loop_
_entity.id
_entity.type
_entity.pdbx_description
1 polymer ?
#
loop_
_entity_poly.entity_id
_entity_poly.type
_entity_poly.pdbx_seq_one_letter_code
_entity_poly.pdbx_strand_id
1 'polypeptide(L)'
;MSLHVSIPPTPELVPSAGPSTIQSTNTLVIASLPEPYLAPEVLDALQIHFALYGQIYKWAPVRGLARVILVYYLEEDAEQAKAQCDNLVVGPFPDLPQFTMRVYRHDPTPLEPNDGEEGNHYLRPPAVEKNFLISPPGSPPVGWEPIREDPPNATPLADDLMAALQKLHLQQGSHTESGMEVLIEPDEGSAGISIFVEDCDRETQSETNERDWVYGEASPGRPRWKPMPTAMPAMRVGA
;
A
#
# COMPACT_ATOMS: atom_id res chain seq x y z
N MET A 1 83.49 16.12 10.66
CA MET A 1 82.41 16.57 9.75
C MET A 1 81.10 16.16 10.40
N SER A 2 80.37 17.12 10.98
CA SER A 2 79.11 16.86 11.68
C SER A 2 77.96 17.00 10.69
N LEU A 3 77.17 15.93 10.50
CA LEU A 3 76.00 15.92 9.63
C LEU A 3 74.79 16.43 10.43
N HIS A 4 74.36 17.65 10.14
CA HIS A 4 73.16 18.24 10.72
C HIS A 4 71.95 17.80 9.88
N VAL A 5 71.13 16.90 10.41
CA VAL A 5 69.88 16.47 9.77
C VAL A 5 68.77 17.42 10.22
N SER A 6 68.27 18.24 9.29
CA SER A 6 67.14 19.14 9.52
C SER A 6 65.84 18.35 9.41
N ILE A 7 65.11 18.23 10.53
CA ILE A 7 63.77 17.63 10.55
C ILE A 7 62.77 18.70 10.11
N PRO A 8 61.86 18.42 9.16
CA PRO A 8 60.82 19.36 8.76
C PRO A 8 59.83 19.62 9.91
N PRO A 9 59.24 20.83 10.02
CA PRO A 9 58.26 21.12 11.05
C PRO A 9 57.04 20.21 10.90
N THR A 10 56.58 19.66 12.01
CA THR A 10 55.34 18.89 12.13
C THR A 10 54.17 19.75 11.61
N PRO A 11 53.33 19.26 10.68
CA PRO A 11 52.15 20.01 10.26
C PRO A 11 51.25 20.26 11.46
N GLU A 12 50.74 21.48 11.59
CA GLU A 12 49.76 21.82 12.63
C GLU A 12 48.56 20.88 12.51
N LEU A 13 48.20 20.25 13.63
CA LEU A 13 46.97 19.49 13.75
C LEU A 13 45.81 20.47 13.62
N VAL A 14 45.26 20.59 12.41
CA VAL A 14 43.96 21.21 12.21
C VAL A 14 42.99 20.43 13.10
N PRO A 15 42.33 21.06 14.09
CA PRO A 15 41.31 20.36 14.83
C PRO A 15 40.30 19.86 13.80
N SER A 16 40.14 18.54 13.74
CA SER A 16 39.08 17.92 12.96
C SER A 16 37.80 18.62 13.39
N ALA A 17 37.28 19.46 12.51
CA ALA A 17 35.93 19.96 12.68
C ALA A 17 35.08 18.69 12.71
N GLY A 18 34.64 18.30 13.91
CA GLY A 18 33.47 17.44 14.02
C GLY A 18 32.35 18.07 13.20
N PRO A 19 31.31 17.32 12.79
CA PRO A 19 30.21 17.87 12.01
C PRO A 19 29.46 18.94 12.81
N SER A 20 30.00 20.16 12.84
CA SER A 20 29.41 21.37 13.36
C SER A 20 28.89 22.15 12.17
N THR A 21 27.92 21.58 11.49
CA THR A 21 26.93 22.42 10.82
C THR A 21 25.67 22.23 11.64
N ILE A 22 25.33 23.24 12.43
CA ILE A 22 24.00 23.36 13.00
C ILE A 22 23.12 23.64 11.77
N GLN A 23 22.71 22.59 11.07
CA GLN A 23 21.77 22.72 9.97
C GLN A 23 20.41 23.00 10.59
N SER A 24 19.81 24.11 10.19
CA SER A 24 18.40 24.36 10.49
C SER A 24 17.58 23.21 9.92
N THR A 25 16.61 22.76 10.69
CA THR A 25 15.73 21.68 10.27
C THR A 25 14.34 21.98 10.76
N ASN A 26 13.34 21.57 9.99
CA ASN A 26 11.95 21.61 10.41
C ASN A 26 11.57 20.41 11.30
N THR A 27 12.47 19.44 11.50
CA THR A 27 12.17 18.18 12.18
C THR A 27 12.95 18.02 13.48
N LEU A 28 12.21 17.83 14.57
CA LEU A 28 12.73 17.60 15.91
C LEU A 28 12.36 16.22 16.43
N VAL A 29 13.25 15.66 17.24
CA VAL A 29 13.01 14.43 18.00
C VAL A 29 13.09 14.74 19.48
N ILE A 30 11.95 14.67 20.15
CA ILE A 30 11.89 14.67 21.61
C ILE A 30 12.23 13.27 22.08
N ALA A 31 13.31 13.13 22.84
CA ALA A 31 13.83 11.86 23.30
C ALA A 31 13.91 11.81 24.83
N SER A 32 14.14 10.60 25.34
CA SER A 32 14.23 10.32 26.78
C SER A 32 12.92 10.57 27.51
N LEU A 33 11.77 10.28 26.88
CA LEU A 33 10.44 10.37 27.50
C LEU A 33 10.14 9.06 28.25
N PRO A 34 10.05 9.06 29.59
CA PRO A 34 9.66 7.86 30.33
C PRO A 34 8.26 7.39 29.93
N GLU A 35 8.00 6.09 30.06
CA GLU A 35 6.72 5.46 29.70
C GLU A 35 5.46 6.21 30.20
N PRO A 36 5.36 6.69 31.45
CA PRO A 36 4.15 7.37 31.90
C PRO A 36 3.94 8.74 31.23
N TYR A 37 4.98 9.36 30.67
CA TYR A 37 4.86 10.60 29.87
C TYR A 37 4.40 10.34 28.42
N LEU A 38 4.26 9.07 28.02
CA LEU A 38 3.71 8.65 26.72
C LEU A 38 2.21 8.32 26.82
N ALA A 39 1.59 8.61 27.97
CA ALA A 39 0.15 8.61 28.14
C ALA A 39 -0.50 9.67 27.23
N PRO A 40 -1.71 9.42 26.69
CA PRO A 40 -2.35 10.32 25.73
C PRO A 40 -2.53 11.74 26.27
N GLU A 41 -2.94 11.90 27.53
CA GLU A 41 -3.15 13.21 28.16
C GLU A 41 -1.88 14.06 28.20
N VAL A 42 -0.74 13.43 28.50
CA VAL A 42 0.57 14.12 28.55
C VAL A 42 1.07 14.43 27.14
N LEU A 43 0.86 13.52 26.20
CA LEU A 43 1.21 13.76 24.79
C LEU A 43 0.40 14.92 24.20
N ASP A 44 -0.89 15.03 24.53
CA ASP A 44 -1.74 16.14 24.11
C ASP A 44 -1.25 17.46 24.72
N ALA A 45 -0.91 17.46 26.02
CA ALA A 45 -0.34 18.64 26.68
C ALA A 45 1.00 19.05 26.07
N LEU A 46 1.88 18.09 25.75
CA LEU A 46 3.14 18.35 25.04
C LEU A 46 2.89 18.89 23.64
N GLN A 47 1.95 18.32 22.89
CA GLN A 47 1.62 18.79 21.55
C GLN A 47 1.12 20.24 21.59
N ILE A 48 0.23 20.58 22.52
CA ILE A 48 -0.25 21.96 22.72
C ILE A 48 0.91 22.89 23.07
N HIS A 49 1.82 22.46 23.96
CA HIS A 49 2.98 23.27 24.32
C HIS A 49 3.90 23.53 23.11
N PHE A 50 4.21 22.50 22.32
CA PHE A 50 5.04 22.64 21.13
C PHE A 50 4.34 23.43 19.99
N ALA A 51 3.01 23.43 19.95
CA ALA A 51 2.24 24.26 19.03
C ALA A 51 2.33 25.76 19.32
N LEU A 52 2.81 26.17 20.50
CA LEU A 52 3.02 27.59 20.83
C LEU A 52 4.17 28.22 20.03
N TYR A 53 5.12 27.40 19.57
CA TYR A 53 6.27 27.86 18.80
C TYR A 53 5.97 28.08 17.32
N GLY A 54 5.00 27.33 16.78
CA GLY A 54 4.75 27.31 15.35
C GLY A 54 3.72 26.27 14.95
N GLN A 55 3.33 26.31 13.68
CA GLN A 55 2.38 25.35 13.14
C GLN A 55 3.05 23.99 12.94
N ILE A 56 2.50 22.97 13.58
CA ILE A 56 2.96 21.59 13.47
C ILE A 56 2.39 20.97 12.19
N TYR A 57 3.27 20.50 11.31
CA TYR A 57 2.92 19.68 10.15
C TYR A 57 2.61 18.24 10.56
N LYS A 58 3.44 17.65 11.42
CA LYS A 58 3.28 16.25 11.86
C LYS A 58 3.69 16.05 13.31
N TRP A 59 2.85 15.34 14.06
CA TRP A 59 3.10 14.88 15.42
C TRP A 59 3.03 13.35 15.47
N ALA A 60 4.15 12.69 15.79
CA ALA A 60 4.26 11.24 15.72
C ALA A 60 4.93 10.67 16.98
N PRO A 61 4.15 10.30 18.02
CA PRO A 61 4.66 9.62 19.20
C PRO A 61 5.01 8.16 18.89
N VAL A 62 6.25 7.76 19.20
CA VAL A 62 6.78 6.39 19.00
C VAL A 62 7.03 5.76 20.37
N ARG A 63 5.98 5.16 20.94
CA ARG A 63 6.00 4.65 22.32
C ARG A 63 7.12 3.63 22.57
N GLY A 64 7.32 2.69 21.65
CA GLY A 64 8.35 1.65 21.76
C GLY A 64 9.80 2.17 21.78
N LEU A 65 10.03 3.42 21.38
CA LEU A 65 11.36 4.06 21.39
C LEU A 65 11.46 5.21 22.39
N ALA A 66 10.44 5.47 23.21
CA ALA A 66 10.41 6.55 24.19
C ALA A 66 10.68 7.94 23.58
N ARG A 67 10.10 8.19 22.39
CA ARG A 67 10.36 9.39 21.57
C ARG A 67 9.09 9.93 20.94
N VAL A 68 9.12 11.22 20.60
CA VAL A 68 8.15 11.87 19.72
C VAL A 68 8.89 12.57 18.59
N ILE A 69 8.46 12.31 17.36
CA ILE A 69 8.93 13.02 16.17
C ILE A 69 7.93 14.14 15.89
N LEU A 70 8.46 15.35 15.77
CA LEU A 70 7.71 16.59 15.56
C LEU A 70 8.26 17.27 14.30
N VAL A 71 7.37 17.61 13.37
CA VAL A 71 7.72 18.34 12.15
C VAL A 71 6.95 19.64 12.12
N TYR A 72 7.63 20.76 11.96
CA TYR A 72 7.05 22.09 11.74
C TYR A 72 6.96 22.40 10.24
N TYR A 73 6.11 23.37 9.88
CA TYR A 73 6.12 23.93 8.53
C TYR A 73 7.35 24.82 8.27
N LEU A 74 7.80 25.56 9.29
CA LEU A 74 8.94 26.46 9.20
C LEU A 74 10.11 25.93 10.04
N GLU A 75 11.32 26.04 9.49
CA GLU A 75 12.54 25.65 10.21
C GLU A 75 12.83 26.55 11.41
N GLU A 76 12.46 27.85 11.33
CA GLU A 76 12.67 28.81 12.41
C GLU A 76 11.92 28.42 13.69
N ASP A 77 10.69 27.92 13.56
CA ASP A 77 9.85 27.49 14.68
C ASP A 77 10.48 26.28 15.40
N ALA A 78 11.02 25.34 14.62
CA ALA A 78 11.74 24.18 15.13
C ALA A 78 13.02 24.60 15.88
N GLU A 79 13.77 25.57 15.36
CA GLU A 79 14.96 26.09 16.03
C GLU A 79 14.63 26.80 17.35
N GLN A 80 13.54 27.57 17.39
CA GLN A 80 13.06 28.22 18.61
C GLN A 80 12.62 27.19 19.67
N ALA A 81 11.81 26.20 19.27
CA ALA A 81 11.38 25.11 20.15
C ALA A 81 12.60 24.32 20.68
N LYS A 82 13.57 24.02 19.81
CA LYS A 82 14.81 23.32 20.20
C LYS A 82 15.66 24.14 21.19
N ALA A 83 15.73 25.45 21.04
CA ALA A 83 16.51 26.32 21.93
C ALA A 83 15.88 26.42 23.33
N GLN A 84 14.55 26.43 23.42
CA GLN A 84 13.84 26.62 24.68
C GLN A 84 13.55 25.31 25.44
N CYS A 85 13.27 24.22 24.72
CA CYS A 85 12.82 22.97 25.31
C CYS A 85 13.95 21.95 25.56
N ASP A 86 15.14 22.14 24.98
CA ASP A 86 16.23 21.19 25.19
C ASP A 86 16.86 21.33 26.57
N ASN A 87 17.09 20.20 27.23
CA ASN A 87 17.56 20.11 28.62
C ASN A 87 16.56 20.63 29.65
N LEU A 88 15.27 20.70 29.28
CA LEU A 88 14.23 21.07 30.23
C LEU A 88 14.03 19.94 31.25
N VAL A 89 14.11 20.28 32.52
CA VAL A 89 13.79 19.36 33.62
C VAL A 89 12.29 19.42 33.87
N VAL A 90 11.61 18.29 33.69
CA VAL A 90 10.16 18.15 33.87
C VAL A 90 9.89 17.34 35.13
N GLY A 91 9.06 17.89 36.02
CA GLY A 91 8.69 17.29 37.30
C GLY A 91 9.52 17.77 38.50
N PRO A 92 9.36 17.13 39.68
CA PRO A 92 8.49 15.97 39.94
C PRO A 92 7.00 16.34 40.01
N PHE A 93 6.14 15.45 39.52
CA PHE A 93 4.69 15.50 39.75
C PHE A 93 4.29 14.35 40.69
N PRO A 94 3.11 14.40 41.35
CA PRO A 94 2.71 13.38 42.34
C PRO A 94 2.84 11.92 41.86
N ASP A 95 2.52 11.66 40.59
CA ASP A 95 2.50 10.32 39.99
C ASP A 95 3.62 10.09 38.96
N LEU A 96 4.48 11.09 38.70
CA LEU A 96 5.46 11.04 37.61
C LEU A 96 6.88 11.36 38.10
N PRO A 97 7.90 10.57 37.70
CA PRO A 97 9.28 10.84 38.06
C PRO A 97 9.77 12.11 37.37
N GLN A 98 10.73 12.79 38.00
CA GLN A 98 11.48 13.86 37.36
C GLN A 98 12.33 13.28 36.21
N PHE A 99 12.31 13.92 35.05
CA PHE A 99 13.20 13.56 33.94
C PHE A 99 13.69 14.81 33.20
N THR A 100 14.79 14.66 32.47
CA THR A 100 15.33 15.72 31.61
C THR A 100 14.93 15.44 30.17
N MET A 101 14.11 16.31 29.61
CA MET A 101 13.73 16.26 28.21
C MET A 101 14.91 16.66 27.33
N ARG A 102 15.19 15.85 26.32
CA ARG A 102 16.18 16.15 25.29
C ARG A 102 15.49 16.33 23.96
N VAL A 103 15.83 17.41 23.26
CA VAL A 103 15.30 17.70 21.93
C VAL A 103 16.46 17.69 20.96
N TYR A 104 16.38 16.85 19.93
CA TYR A 104 17.41 16.68 18.91
C TYR A 104 16.90 17.17 17.55
N ARG A 105 17.81 17.71 16.75
CA ARG A 105 17.57 17.98 15.32
C ARG A 105 17.62 16.67 14.55
N HIS A 106 16.75 16.53 13.56
CA HIS A 106 16.76 15.43 12.61
C HIS A 106 16.96 15.97 11.19
N ASP A 107 17.25 15.09 10.24
CA ASP A 107 17.23 15.43 8.83
C ASP A 107 15.89 16.10 8.46
N PRO A 108 15.91 17.22 7.70
CA PRO A 108 14.69 17.94 7.31
C PRO A 108 13.70 17.03 6.59
N THR A 109 12.44 17.06 7.02
CA THR A 109 11.36 16.29 6.39
C THR A 109 10.79 17.13 5.24
N PRO A 110 10.82 16.64 3.98
CA PRO A 110 10.14 17.31 2.87
C PRO A 110 8.65 17.44 3.19
N LEU A 111 8.12 18.65 3.07
CA LEU A 111 6.69 18.89 3.18
C LEU A 111 6.06 18.48 1.86
N GLU A 112 5.02 17.64 1.91
CA GLU A 112 4.29 17.29 0.69
C GLU A 112 3.66 18.56 0.12
N PRO A 113 3.96 18.94 -1.15
CA PRO A 113 3.27 20.03 -1.79
C PRO A 113 1.78 19.66 -1.90
N ASN A 114 0.88 20.63 -1.70
CA ASN A 114 -0.56 20.46 -1.96
C ASN A 114 -0.74 19.74 -3.31
N ASP A 115 -1.70 18.79 -3.37
CA ASP A 115 -2.01 17.83 -4.45
C ASP A 115 -2.19 18.42 -5.88
N GLY A 116 -1.93 19.71 -6.09
CA GLY A 116 -1.93 20.40 -7.38
C GLY A 116 -0.55 20.70 -7.99
N GLU A 117 0.55 20.54 -7.25
CA GLU A 117 1.93 20.73 -7.76
C GLU A 117 2.76 19.45 -7.63
N GLU A 118 2.18 18.30 -8.00
CA GLU A 118 2.85 17.01 -8.10
C GLU A 118 3.86 16.97 -9.27
N GLY A 119 4.87 17.81 -9.17
CA GLY A 119 6.05 17.79 -10.03
C GLY A 119 7.03 16.71 -9.56
N ASN A 120 6.95 15.54 -10.18
CA ASN A 120 8.13 14.75 -10.56
C ASN A 120 9.04 14.10 -9.48
N HIS A 121 8.57 13.75 -8.28
CA HIS A 121 9.40 12.96 -7.34
C HIS A 121 9.14 11.45 -7.35
N TYR A 122 8.04 11.01 -7.95
CA TYR A 122 7.72 9.60 -8.11
C TYR A 122 7.96 9.17 -9.55
N LEU A 123 8.42 7.93 -9.74
CA LEU A 123 8.40 7.30 -11.05
C LEU A 123 6.95 7.26 -11.51
N ARG A 124 6.67 7.94 -12.64
CA ARG A 124 5.36 7.83 -13.26
C ARG A 124 5.13 6.37 -13.63
N PRO A 125 3.90 5.84 -13.48
CA PRO A 125 3.57 4.55 -14.04
C PRO A 125 4.04 4.48 -15.49
N PRO A 126 4.72 3.39 -15.91
CA PRO A 126 5.10 3.23 -17.30
C PRO A 126 3.88 3.43 -18.20
N ALA A 127 4.07 4.08 -19.35
CA ALA A 127 3.00 4.18 -20.32
C ALA A 127 2.56 2.76 -20.72
N VAL A 128 1.24 2.55 -20.81
CA VAL A 128 0.59 1.26 -21.12
C VAL A 128 0.80 0.90 -22.60
N GLU A 129 2.05 0.88 -23.05
CA GLU A 129 2.37 0.79 -24.47
C GLU A 129 2.55 -0.66 -24.91
N LYS A 130 3.25 -1.50 -24.13
CA LYS A 130 3.69 -2.82 -24.61
C LYS A 130 3.84 -3.81 -23.45
N ASN A 131 3.03 -4.88 -23.48
CA ASN A 131 3.26 -6.06 -22.66
C ASN A 131 4.57 -6.73 -23.09
N PHE A 132 5.67 -6.46 -22.40
CA PHE A 132 6.81 -7.38 -22.41
C PHE A 132 6.36 -8.60 -21.62
N LEU A 133 5.79 -9.58 -22.31
CA LEU A 133 5.55 -10.89 -21.73
C LEU A 133 6.87 -11.36 -21.10
N ILE A 134 6.86 -11.61 -19.79
CA ILE A 134 8.05 -11.99 -19.00
C ILE A 134 8.59 -13.38 -19.44
N SER A 135 7.95 -14.00 -20.43
CA SER A 135 8.58 -14.88 -21.43
C SER A 135 7.71 -14.88 -22.69
N PRO A 136 8.26 -15.02 -23.91
CA PRO A 136 7.41 -15.19 -25.07
C PRO A 136 6.75 -16.58 -25.03
N PRO A 137 5.41 -16.71 -25.11
CA PRO A 137 4.87 -17.92 -25.73
C PRO A 137 5.41 -17.99 -27.16
N GLY A 138 5.55 -19.20 -27.71
CA GLY A 138 6.12 -19.43 -29.04
C GLY A 138 5.62 -18.42 -30.08
N SER A 139 6.54 -17.97 -30.94
CA SER A 139 6.39 -16.92 -31.95
C SER A 139 4.93 -16.59 -32.32
N PRO A 140 4.47 -15.34 -32.12
CA PRO A 140 3.10 -14.98 -32.44
C PRO A 140 2.82 -15.23 -33.94
N PRO A 141 1.57 -15.53 -34.32
CA PRO A 141 1.23 -15.86 -35.69
C PRO A 141 1.61 -14.74 -36.66
N VAL A 142 1.86 -15.11 -37.92
CA VAL A 142 2.23 -14.17 -38.98
C VAL A 142 1.17 -13.06 -39.07
N GLY A 143 1.60 -11.81 -38.88
CA GLY A 143 0.74 -10.61 -38.92
C GLY A 143 0.20 -10.14 -37.56
N TRP A 144 0.60 -10.76 -36.44
CA TRP A 144 0.26 -10.26 -35.11
C TRP A 144 1.09 -9.02 -34.75
N GLU A 145 0.40 -7.91 -34.46
CA GLU A 145 1.00 -6.69 -33.92
C GLU A 145 0.43 -6.44 -32.51
N PRO A 146 1.25 -6.06 -31.51
CA PRO A 146 0.76 -5.70 -30.19
C PRO A 146 -0.19 -4.50 -30.29
N ILE A 147 -1.40 -4.66 -29.73
CA ILE A 147 -2.34 -3.55 -29.56
C ILE A 147 -2.08 -2.84 -28.22
N ARG A 148 -2.39 -1.54 -28.15
CA ARG A 148 -2.38 -0.79 -26.91
C ARG A 148 -3.55 -1.25 -26.04
N GLU A 149 -3.29 -1.73 -24.83
CA GLU A 149 -4.36 -2.06 -23.89
C GLU A 149 -4.98 -0.79 -23.28
N ASP A 150 -6.27 -0.89 -23.00
CA ASP A 150 -7.00 0.10 -22.22
C ASP A 150 -6.52 0.10 -20.75
N PRO A 151 -6.68 1.20 -20.02
CA PRO A 151 -6.34 1.24 -18.60
C PRO A 151 -7.11 0.13 -17.83
N PRO A 152 -6.57 -0.35 -16.69
CA PRO A 152 -7.32 -1.27 -15.84
C PRO A 152 -8.69 -0.67 -15.54
N ASN A 153 -9.75 -1.49 -15.63
CA ASN A 153 -11.14 -1.05 -15.50
C ASN A 153 -11.27 -0.06 -14.33
N ALA A 154 -11.54 1.21 -14.65
CA ALA A 154 -11.74 2.25 -13.65
C ALA A 154 -13.00 2.00 -12.82
N THR A 155 -13.92 1.19 -13.36
CA THR A 155 -15.11 0.73 -12.68
C THR A 155 -14.89 -0.68 -12.10
N PRO A 156 -15.27 -0.92 -10.83
CA PRO A 156 -15.04 -2.20 -10.17
C PRO A 156 -15.84 -3.37 -10.77
N LEU A 157 -16.85 -3.08 -11.60
CA LEU A 157 -17.73 -4.07 -12.21
C LEU A 157 -18.07 -3.68 -13.65
N ALA A 158 -18.12 -4.67 -14.55
CA ALA A 158 -18.45 -4.46 -15.96
C ALA A 158 -19.96 -4.19 -16.16
N ASP A 159 -20.32 -3.41 -17.18
CA ASP A 159 -21.69 -2.94 -17.41
C ASP A 159 -22.68 -4.09 -17.72
N ASP A 160 -22.20 -5.15 -18.38
CA ASP A 160 -22.95 -6.37 -18.66
C ASP A 160 -23.32 -7.13 -17.37
N LEU A 161 -22.39 -7.21 -16.41
CA LEU A 161 -22.62 -7.79 -15.08
C LEU A 161 -23.61 -6.95 -14.27
N MET A 162 -23.52 -5.61 -14.35
CA MET A 162 -24.50 -4.75 -13.70
C MET A 162 -25.90 -4.95 -14.29
N ALA A 163 -26.01 -5.02 -15.62
CA ALA A 163 -27.29 -5.27 -16.29
C ALA A 163 -27.86 -6.65 -15.94
N ALA A 164 -27.02 -7.68 -15.87
CA ALA A 164 -27.42 -9.03 -15.46
C ALA A 164 -27.94 -9.08 -14.02
N LEU A 165 -27.25 -8.41 -13.07
CA LEU A 165 -27.69 -8.33 -11.68
C LEU A 165 -29.00 -7.55 -11.52
N GLN A 166 -29.22 -6.50 -12.31
CA GLN A 166 -30.48 -5.77 -12.32
C GLN A 166 -31.63 -6.63 -12.84
N LYS A 167 -31.41 -7.43 -13.90
CA LYS A 167 -32.41 -8.39 -14.41
C LYS A 167 -32.76 -9.44 -13.35
N LEU A 168 -31.76 -10.00 -12.67
CA LEU A 168 -31.95 -10.97 -11.58
C LEU A 168 -32.83 -10.40 -10.45
N HIS A 169 -32.55 -9.17 -10.00
CA HIS A 169 -33.36 -8.50 -8.96
C HIS A 169 -34.83 -8.33 -9.36
N LEU A 170 -35.10 -8.09 -10.64
CA LEU A 170 -36.46 -7.93 -11.16
C LEU A 170 -37.20 -9.27 -11.26
N GLN A 171 -36.48 -10.38 -11.46
CA GLN A 171 -37.04 -11.73 -11.62
C GLN A 171 -37.32 -12.45 -10.29
N GLN A 172 -36.74 -12.00 -9.18
CA GLN A 172 -37.07 -12.47 -7.82
C GLN A 172 -38.55 -12.36 -7.45
N GLY A 173 -39.33 -11.52 -8.16
CA GLY A 173 -40.79 -11.41 -7.99
C GLY A 173 -41.62 -12.44 -8.76
N SER A 174 -41.05 -13.16 -9.73
CA SER A 174 -41.74 -14.21 -10.51
C SER A 174 -41.06 -15.55 -10.30
N HIS A 175 -41.54 -16.28 -9.28
CA HIS A 175 -41.08 -17.60 -8.90
C HIS A 175 -41.10 -18.57 -10.10
N THR A 176 -39.95 -18.87 -10.67
CA THR A 176 -39.77 -19.93 -11.67
C THR A 176 -39.36 -21.21 -10.94
N GLU A 177 -40.04 -22.33 -11.16
CA GLU A 177 -39.92 -23.55 -10.34
C GLU A 177 -38.60 -24.33 -10.51
N SER A 178 -37.78 -23.95 -11.49
CA SER A 178 -36.47 -24.54 -11.76
C SER A 178 -35.39 -23.77 -10.99
N GLY A 179 -34.68 -24.41 -10.06
CA GLY A 179 -33.65 -23.78 -9.21
C GLY A 179 -32.39 -23.27 -9.94
N MET A 180 -32.44 -23.12 -11.27
CA MET A 180 -31.34 -22.66 -12.10
C MET A 180 -31.87 -21.67 -13.14
N GLU A 181 -31.31 -20.46 -13.16
CA GLU A 181 -31.68 -19.37 -14.07
C GLU A 181 -30.47 -18.92 -14.91
N VAL A 182 -30.70 -18.68 -16.20
CA VAL A 182 -29.68 -18.18 -17.16
C VAL A 182 -29.74 -16.66 -17.18
N LEU A 183 -28.64 -15.98 -16.85
CA LEU A 183 -28.59 -14.50 -16.82
C LEU A 183 -28.06 -13.88 -18.11
N ILE A 184 -27.17 -14.60 -18.79
CA ILE A 184 -26.57 -14.15 -20.05
C ILE A 184 -26.55 -15.35 -21.00
N GLU A 185 -27.32 -15.27 -22.06
CA GLU A 185 -27.24 -16.17 -23.20
C GLU A 185 -26.13 -15.69 -24.16
N PRO A 186 -25.38 -16.59 -24.79
CA PRO A 186 -24.43 -16.19 -25.82
C PRO A 186 -25.19 -15.65 -27.04
N ASP A 187 -24.71 -14.56 -27.63
CA ASP A 187 -25.26 -14.05 -28.89
C ASP A 187 -25.24 -15.16 -29.95
N GLU A 188 -26.37 -15.33 -30.66
CA GLU A 188 -26.59 -16.41 -31.63
C GLU A 188 -25.43 -16.48 -32.64
N GLY A 189 -24.63 -17.54 -32.55
CA GLY A 189 -23.51 -17.82 -33.45
C GLY A 189 -22.11 -17.49 -32.92
N SER A 190 -21.97 -16.97 -31.69
CA SER A 190 -20.68 -16.77 -31.03
C SER A 190 -20.41 -17.82 -29.95
N ALA A 191 -19.15 -18.26 -29.81
CA ALA A 191 -18.70 -19.04 -28.65
C ALA A 191 -18.55 -18.10 -27.44
N GLY A 192 -19.68 -17.59 -26.94
CA GLY A 192 -19.74 -16.65 -25.82
C GLY A 192 -19.77 -17.34 -24.46
N ILE A 193 -19.45 -16.56 -23.42
CA ILE A 193 -19.56 -17.00 -22.02
C ILE A 193 -21.03 -16.88 -21.60
N SER A 194 -21.59 -17.96 -21.05
CA SER A 194 -22.92 -17.97 -20.45
C SER A 194 -22.80 -18.00 -18.93
N ILE A 195 -23.69 -17.26 -18.25
CA ILE A 195 -23.71 -17.16 -16.79
C ILE A 195 -25.04 -17.71 -16.28
N PHE A 196 -24.94 -18.60 -15.29
CA PHE A 196 -26.08 -19.26 -14.65
C PHE A 196 -26.03 -19.01 -13.14
N VAL A 197 -27.20 -18.84 -12.54
CA VAL A 197 -27.37 -18.68 -11.08
C VAL A 197 -28.25 -19.80 -10.55
N GLU A 198 -27.85 -20.38 -9.44
CA GLU A 198 -28.53 -21.47 -8.74
C GLU A 198 -28.83 -21.02 -7.31
N ASP A 199 -30.05 -21.26 -6.84
CA ASP A 199 -30.45 -20.95 -5.46
C ASP A 199 -30.01 -22.08 -4.52
N CYS A 200 -28.92 -21.84 -3.80
CA CYS A 200 -28.32 -22.81 -2.87
C CYS A 200 -29.04 -22.90 -1.51
N ASP A 201 -29.96 -21.99 -1.20
CA ASP A 201 -30.71 -22.00 0.07
C ASP A 201 -31.94 -22.92 0.01
N ARG A 202 -32.31 -23.39 -1.18
CA ARG A 202 -33.34 -24.41 -1.37
C ARG A 202 -32.79 -25.76 -0.90
N GLU A 203 -33.21 -26.20 0.29
CA GLU A 203 -32.98 -27.55 0.82
C GLU A 203 -33.51 -28.61 -0.18
N THR A 204 -32.68 -28.96 -1.14
CA THR A 204 -32.91 -30.11 -1.98
C THR A 204 -32.44 -31.29 -1.16
N GLN A 205 -33.37 -32.08 -0.63
CA GLN A 205 -33.07 -33.37 0.01
C GLN A 205 -32.46 -34.31 -1.05
N SER A 206 -31.19 -34.13 -1.39
CA SER A 206 -30.36 -35.17 -1.96
C SER A 206 -29.50 -35.68 -0.82
N GLU A 207 -29.89 -36.82 -0.24
CA GLU A 207 -29.01 -37.66 0.57
C GLU A 207 -27.82 -38.08 -0.30
N THR A 208 -26.86 -37.18 -0.46
CA THR A 208 -25.65 -37.41 -1.24
C THR A 208 -24.62 -37.89 -0.25
N ASN A 209 -24.54 -39.21 -0.11
CA ASN A 209 -23.46 -39.92 0.59
C ASN A 209 -22.14 -39.15 0.39
N GLU A 210 -21.59 -38.60 1.47
CA GLU A 210 -20.24 -38.00 1.52
C GLU A 210 -19.24 -39.08 1.12
N ARG A 211 -18.99 -39.22 -0.19
CA ARG A 211 -17.85 -39.97 -0.71
C ARG A 211 -16.83 -38.96 -1.17
N ASP A 212 -15.60 -39.15 -0.69
CA ASP A 212 -14.41 -38.40 -1.09
C ASP A 212 -14.45 -38.08 -2.57
N TRP A 213 -14.64 -36.80 -2.87
CA TRP A 213 -14.64 -36.31 -4.24
C TRP A 213 -13.20 -36.05 -4.66
N VAL A 214 -12.80 -36.67 -5.77
CA VAL A 214 -11.45 -36.52 -6.32
C VAL A 214 -11.36 -35.20 -7.07
N TYR A 215 -10.37 -34.39 -6.70
CA TYR A 215 -10.08 -33.12 -7.35
C TYR A 215 -9.87 -33.32 -8.86
N GLY A 216 -10.73 -32.71 -9.69
CA GLY A 216 -10.70 -32.79 -11.15
C GLY A 216 -11.89 -33.50 -11.81
N GLU A 217 -12.73 -34.20 -11.05
CA GLU A 217 -14.00 -34.75 -11.57
C GLU A 217 -15.18 -33.82 -11.28
N ALA A 218 -16.37 -34.06 -11.81
CA ALA A 218 -17.56 -33.28 -11.46
C ALA A 218 -18.21 -33.83 -10.18
N SER A 219 -18.72 -32.97 -9.29
CA SER A 219 -19.35 -33.41 -8.04
C SER A 219 -20.54 -34.34 -8.30
N PRO A 220 -20.68 -35.49 -7.60
CA PRO A 220 -21.70 -36.50 -7.86
C PRO A 220 -23.14 -36.02 -7.63
N GLY A 221 -23.34 -34.92 -6.90
CA GLY A 221 -24.64 -34.26 -6.73
C GLY A 221 -25.01 -33.30 -7.88
N ARG A 222 -24.08 -33.01 -8.80
CA ARG A 222 -24.33 -32.12 -9.94
C ARG A 222 -24.82 -32.95 -11.14
N PRO A 223 -25.89 -32.54 -11.86
CA PRO A 223 -26.22 -33.19 -13.13
C PRO A 223 -24.99 -33.17 -14.03
N ARG A 224 -24.62 -34.34 -14.57
CA ARG A 224 -23.41 -34.52 -15.39
C ARG A 224 -23.49 -33.64 -16.64
N TRP A 225 -22.89 -32.46 -16.55
CA TRP A 225 -22.70 -31.55 -17.66
C TRP A 225 -21.92 -32.29 -18.75
N LYS A 226 -22.60 -32.61 -19.84
CA LYS A 226 -21.96 -33.10 -21.06
C LYS A 226 -21.72 -31.85 -21.92
N PRO A 227 -20.51 -31.29 -21.97
CA PRO A 227 -20.22 -30.32 -23.00
C PRO A 227 -20.53 -30.98 -24.35
N MET A 228 -21.26 -30.28 -25.21
CA MET A 228 -21.38 -30.70 -26.60
C MET A 228 -19.96 -30.82 -27.17
N PRO A 229 -19.63 -31.86 -27.95
CA PRO A 229 -18.27 -32.06 -28.43
C PRO A 229 -17.81 -30.84 -29.22
N THR A 230 -16.96 -30.02 -28.62
CA THR A 230 -16.22 -28.99 -29.35
C THR A 230 -15.35 -29.74 -30.35
N ALA A 231 -15.48 -29.38 -31.63
CA ALA A 231 -14.88 -30.09 -32.75
C ALA A 231 -13.41 -30.44 -32.45
N MET A 232 -13.08 -31.73 -32.32
CA MET A 232 -11.69 -32.17 -32.33
C MET A 232 -11.06 -31.76 -33.67
N PRO A 233 -9.83 -31.23 -33.69
CA PRO A 233 -9.12 -31.03 -34.94
C PRO A 233 -8.91 -32.39 -35.62
N ALA A 234 -9.06 -32.43 -36.95
CA ALA A 234 -8.97 -33.66 -37.72
C ALA A 234 -7.63 -34.37 -37.48
N MET A 235 -7.66 -35.58 -36.91
CA MET A 235 -6.46 -36.43 -36.86
C MET A 235 -6.14 -36.88 -38.28
N ARG A 236 -4.92 -36.59 -38.73
CA ARG A 236 -4.38 -37.18 -39.96
C ARG A 236 -4.27 -38.69 -39.75
N VAL A 237 -5.07 -39.45 -40.49
CA VAL A 237 -4.86 -40.88 -40.67
C VAL A 237 -3.62 -41.03 -41.54
N GLY A 238 -2.57 -41.64 -41.00
CA GLY A 238 -1.34 -41.93 -41.73
C GLY A 238 -1.59 -42.88 -42.89
N ALA A 239 -0.94 -42.60 -44.02
CA ALA A 239 -0.77 -43.52 -45.14
C ALA A 239 0.43 -44.45 -44.88
#